data_AF-A0A1F8KCP6-F1
#
_entry.id   AF-A0A1F8KCP6-F1
#
_cell.length_a   1.000
_cell.length_b   1.000
_cell.length_c   1.000
_cell.angle_alpha   90.00
_cell.angle_beta   90.00
_cell.angle_gamma   90.00
#
_symmetry.space_group_name_H-M   'P 1'
#
loop_
_entity.id
_entity.type
_entity.pdbx_description
1 polymer ?
#
loop_
_entity_poly.entity_id
_entity_poly.type
_entity_poly.pdbx_seq_one_letter_code
_entity_poly.pdbx_strand_id
1 'polypeptide(L)'
;MAQKPSNNKNSTLEPLTGRNAKGYDYERSSEVERQILACLSLSDTKIVAKAKLENKEENGYLQEEALVYLIKKSHKEQNPGLYNDLAQMLVDRCHKRLIFRHRNIDSEAKDDAYANVFLNLFEEICAKDKKGDFLQVRFWVTFDRMAIDVFRTYSRKQSKDRANLHPDSFIGADETGESEDLWETAVPLIDQNIPDNRRGSSAEMEGLKKDAYQVLKEPIRTIFLLYHYEGWPIGSIDPDDWTLSKQYKVSEKTIGNWLRKAEKDLQEWRGDHHE
;
A
#
# COMPACT_ATOMS: atom_id res chain seq x y z
N MET A 1 -9.63 -1.69 48.68
CA MET A 1 -10.02 -2.41 47.46
C MET A 1 -11.17 -1.65 46.81
N ALA A 2 -10.90 -0.81 45.81
CA ALA A 2 -11.92 -0.02 45.14
C ALA A 2 -12.25 -0.66 43.78
N GLN A 3 -13.46 -1.23 43.67
CA GLN A 3 -14.01 -1.71 42.41
C GLN A 3 -14.26 -0.49 41.50
N LYS A 4 -13.57 -0.46 40.34
CA LYS A 4 -13.88 0.50 39.27
C LYS A 4 -15.32 0.25 38.77
N PRO A 5 -16.11 1.30 38.50
CA PRO A 5 -17.48 1.14 38.05
C PRO A 5 -17.51 0.49 36.66
N SER A 6 -18.25 -0.61 36.52
CA SER A 6 -18.52 -1.24 35.23
C SER A 6 -19.40 -0.31 34.40
N ASN A 7 -18.77 0.41 33.47
CA ASN A 7 -19.46 1.34 32.59
C ASN A 7 -20.22 0.56 31.51
N ASN A 8 -21.32 -0.07 31.89
CA ASN A 8 -22.21 -0.79 31.00
C ASN A 8 -23.12 0.23 30.28
N LYS A 9 -22.51 1.07 29.42
CA LYS A 9 -23.27 1.86 28.45
C LYS A 9 -23.67 0.92 27.32
N ASN A 10 -24.96 0.84 27.03
CA ASN A 10 -25.54 0.15 25.87
C ASN A 10 -24.61 0.34 24.66
N SER A 11 -23.95 -0.74 24.28
CA SER A 11 -22.87 -0.75 23.29
C SER A 11 -23.44 -0.71 21.88
N THR A 12 -24.13 0.38 21.54
CA THR A 12 -24.58 0.64 20.19
C THR A 12 -23.38 0.95 19.31
N LEU A 13 -23.18 0.12 18.29
CA LEU A 13 -22.18 0.32 17.24
C LEU A 13 -22.42 1.67 16.57
N GLU A 14 -21.39 2.52 16.52
CA GLU A 14 -21.51 3.82 15.84
C GLU A 14 -21.63 3.60 14.32
N PRO A 15 -22.66 4.17 13.66
CA PRO A 15 -22.84 4.03 12.22
C PRO A 15 -21.71 4.75 11.47
N LEU A 16 -21.38 4.25 10.28
CA LEU A 16 -20.47 4.95 9.38
C LEU A 16 -21.18 6.15 8.76
N THR A 17 -20.45 7.24 8.56
CA THR A 17 -20.97 8.52 8.01
C THR A 17 -20.48 8.79 6.58
N GLY A 18 -19.58 7.94 6.08
CA GLY A 18 -19.06 7.97 4.73
C GLY A 18 -20.00 7.37 3.69
N ARG A 19 -19.88 7.84 2.44
CA ARG A 19 -20.60 7.33 1.27
C ARG A 19 -19.62 7.04 0.15
N ASN A 20 -19.91 6.03 -0.65
CA ASN A 20 -19.15 5.73 -1.85
C ASN A 20 -19.52 6.68 -3.01
N ALA A 21 -18.75 6.62 -4.10
CA ALA A 21 -18.98 7.44 -5.29
C ALA A 21 -20.36 7.24 -5.96
N LYS A 22 -21.02 6.11 -5.68
CA LYS A 22 -22.39 5.81 -6.15
C LYS A 22 -23.47 6.33 -5.19
N GLY A 23 -23.09 6.99 -4.09
CA GLY A 23 -24.01 7.57 -3.11
C GLY A 23 -24.50 6.61 -2.03
N TYR A 24 -24.09 5.34 -2.04
CA TYR A 24 -24.44 4.38 -0.97
C TYR A 24 -23.59 4.63 0.27
N ASP A 25 -24.21 4.46 1.44
CA ASP A 25 -23.52 4.54 2.72
C ASP A 25 -22.49 3.41 2.84
N TYR A 26 -21.39 3.69 3.54
CA TYR A 26 -20.40 2.67 3.85
C TYR A 26 -20.99 1.65 4.81
N GLU A 27 -20.76 0.37 4.51
CA GLU A 27 -21.20 -0.76 5.32
C GLU A 27 -19.99 -1.60 5.72
N ARG A 28 -19.88 -1.92 7.01
CA ARG A 28 -18.89 -2.87 7.49
C ARG A 28 -19.33 -4.28 7.10
N SER A 29 -18.38 -5.21 7.00
CA SER A 29 -18.76 -6.62 6.84
C SER A 29 -19.43 -7.12 8.12
N SER A 30 -20.37 -8.07 7.99
CA SER A 30 -21.05 -8.68 9.13
C SER A 30 -20.09 -9.33 10.13
N GLU A 31 -18.95 -9.82 9.64
CA GLU A 31 -17.88 -10.35 10.50
C GLU A 31 -17.22 -9.24 11.35
N VAL A 32 -16.85 -8.13 10.73
CA VAL A 32 -16.25 -6.97 11.43
C VAL A 32 -17.22 -6.43 12.48
N GLU A 33 -18.50 -6.27 12.16
CA GLU A 33 -19.50 -5.78 13.11
C GLU A 33 -19.65 -6.71 14.32
N ARG A 34 -19.69 -8.03 14.07
CA ARG A 34 -19.75 -9.04 15.13
C ARG A 34 -18.53 -8.97 16.04
N GLN A 35 -17.34 -8.81 15.46
CA GLN A 35 -16.08 -8.67 16.21
C GLN A 35 -16.08 -7.41 17.07
N ILE A 36 -16.52 -6.29 16.52
CA ILE A 36 -16.63 -5.03 17.25
C ILE A 36 -17.60 -5.19 18.43
N LEU A 37 -18.84 -5.65 18.18
CA LEU A 37 -19.86 -5.83 19.22
C LEU A 37 -19.39 -6.78 20.33
N ALA A 38 -18.72 -7.87 19.96
CA ALA A 38 -18.11 -8.78 20.92
C ALA A 38 -17.05 -8.08 21.77
N CYS A 39 -16.16 -7.28 21.16
CA CYS A 39 -15.13 -6.53 21.89
C CYS A 39 -15.70 -5.41 22.75
N LEU A 40 -16.79 -4.76 22.35
CA LEU A 40 -17.44 -3.71 23.15
C LEU A 40 -17.95 -4.23 24.50
N SER A 41 -18.21 -5.53 24.62
CA SER A 41 -18.65 -6.18 25.86
C SER A 41 -17.50 -6.74 26.71
N LEU A 42 -16.24 -6.60 26.26
CA LEU A 42 -15.06 -7.14 26.92
C LEU A 42 -14.29 -6.06 27.69
N SER A 43 -13.46 -6.48 28.64
CA SER A 43 -12.49 -5.60 29.28
C SER A 43 -11.31 -5.32 28.36
N ASP A 44 -10.69 -4.14 28.50
CA ASP A 44 -9.52 -3.69 27.73
C ASP A 44 -8.43 -4.77 27.62
N THR A 45 -8.12 -5.46 28.73
CA THR A 45 -7.12 -6.54 28.77
C THR A 45 -7.46 -7.72 27.85
N LYS A 46 -8.75 -8.07 27.71
CA LYS A 46 -9.21 -9.14 26.82
C LYS A 46 -9.23 -8.69 25.37
N ILE A 47 -9.51 -7.41 25.12
CA ILE A 47 -9.43 -6.82 23.77
C ILE A 47 -7.99 -6.88 23.27
N VAL A 48 -7.03 -6.43 24.09
CA VAL A 48 -5.59 -6.48 23.76
C VAL A 48 -5.13 -7.93 23.55
N ALA A 49 -5.58 -8.88 24.37
CA ALA A 49 -5.24 -10.30 24.19
C ALA A 49 -5.70 -10.85 22.83
N LYS A 50 -6.89 -10.44 22.35
CA LYS A 50 -7.38 -10.81 21.02
C LYS A 50 -6.61 -10.11 19.90
N ALA A 51 -6.25 -8.84 20.08
CA ALA A 51 -5.47 -8.07 19.10
C ALA A 51 -4.07 -8.65 18.85
N LYS A 52 -3.48 -9.28 19.88
CA LYS A 52 -2.18 -9.96 19.81
C LYS A 52 -2.17 -11.23 18.96
N LEU A 53 -3.34 -11.82 18.67
CA LEU A 53 -3.41 -12.97 17.78
C LEU A 53 -3.01 -12.52 16.37
N GLU A 54 -1.99 -13.15 15.80
CA GLU A 54 -1.45 -12.80 14.48
C GLU A 54 -2.02 -13.67 13.37
N ASN A 55 -2.40 -14.91 13.71
CA ASN A 55 -2.90 -15.86 12.73
C ASN A 55 -4.40 -15.63 12.47
N LYS A 56 -4.73 -15.34 11.22
CA LYS A 56 -6.11 -15.12 10.76
C LYS A 56 -7.00 -16.36 10.92
N GLU A 57 -6.41 -17.55 10.99
CA GLU A 57 -7.12 -18.82 11.17
C GLU A 57 -7.41 -19.13 12.64
N GLU A 58 -6.78 -18.41 13.58
CA GLU A 58 -7.04 -18.58 15.01
C GLU A 58 -8.41 -18.01 15.40
N ASN A 59 -9.17 -18.82 16.14
CA ASN A 59 -10.47 -18.43 16.63
C ASN A 59 -10.35 -17.26 17.62
N GLY A 60 -10.85 -16.09 17.21
CA GLY A 60 -10.77 -14.85 17.97
C GLY A 60 -9.81 -13.81 17.41
N TYR A 61 -9.14 -14.09 16.28
CA TYR A 61 -8.37 -13.10 15.54
C TYR A 61 -9.23 -11.88 15.19
N LEU A 62 -8.72 -10.71 15.54
CA LEU A 62 -9.38 -9.44 15.24
C LEU A 62 -8.92 -8.90 13.89
N GLN A 63 -9.87 -8.60 13.00
CA GLN A 63 -9.56 -7.96 11.71
C GLN A 63 -9.08 -6.52 11.90
N GLU A 64 -8.26 -6.03 10.97
CA GLU A 64 -7.72 -4.66 11.03
C GLU A 64 -8.83 -3.61 11.01
N GLU A 65 -9.90 -3.83 10.26
CA GLU A 65 -11.07 -2.95 10.23
C GLU A 65 -11.71 -2.81 11.63
N ALA A 66 -11.78 -3.90 12.40
CA ALA A 66 -12.28 -3.88 13.76
C ALA A 66 -11.27 -3.21 14.72
N LEU A 67 -9.96 -3.41 14.51
CA LEU A 67 -8.92 -2.68 15.26
C LEU A 67 -9.03 -1.17 15.04
N VAL A 68 -9.22 -0.70 13.80
CA VAL A 68 -9.40 0.73 13.50
C VAL A 68 -10.57 1.32 14.27
N TYR A 69 -11.71 0.64 14.30
CA TYR A 69 -12.86 1.11 15.09
C TYR A 69 -12.49 1.25 16.57
N LEU A 70 -11.83 0.25 17.16
CA LEU A 70 -11.46 0.26 18.57
C LEU A 70 -10.41 1.33 18.89
N ILE A 71 -9.46 1.58 17.98
CA ILE A 71 -8.46 2.66 18.10
C ILE A 71 -9.16 4.04 18.04
N LYS A 72 -10.04 4.25 17.06
CA LYS A 72 -10.80 5.49 16.93
C LYS A 72 -11.67 5.74 18.17
N LYS A 73 -12.29 4.68 18.70
CA LYS A 73 -13.10 4.74 19.91
C LYS A 73 -12.25 5.04 21.15
N SER A 74 -11.14 4.34 21.37
CA SER A 74 -10.26 4.57 22.54
C SER A 74 -9.65 5.97 22.53
N HIS A 75 -9.33 6.50 21.34
CA HIS A 75 -8.92 7.89 21.17
C HIS A 75 -10.03 8.87 21.58
N LYS A 76 -11.27 8.66 21.10
CA LYS A 76 -12.45 9.49 21.43
C LYS A 76 -12.80 9.45 22.93
N GLU A 77 -12.63 8.29 23.56
CA GLU A 77 -12.86 8.08 24.99
C GLU A 77 -11.69 8.51 25.88
N GLN A 78 -10.61 9.03 25.30
CA GLN A 78 -9.39 9.44 26.00
C GLN A 78 -8.81 8.30 26.86
N ASN A 79 -8.77 7.09 26.32
CA ASN A 79 -8.14 5.92 26.93
C ASN A 79 -6.77 5.65 26.26
N PRO A 80 -5.68 6.34 26.68
CA PRO A 80 -4.38 6.25 26.03
C PRO A 80 -3.73 4.86 26.16
N GLY A 81 -4.05 4.11 27.23
CA GLY A 81 -3.51 2.77 27.41
C GLY A 81 -4.00 1.81 26.33
N LEU A 82 -5.32 1.71 26.17
CA LEU A 82 -5.91 0.87 25.13
C LEU A 82 -5.55 1.37 23.72
N TYR A 83 -5.51 2.70 23.51
CA TYR A 83 -5.09 3.28 22.24
C TYR A 83 -3.67 2.84 21.85
N ASN A 84 -2.69 3.02 22.73
CA ASN A 84 -1.30 2.70 22.45
C ASN A 84 -1.10 1.21 22.19
N ASP A 85 -1.72 0.35 22.99
CA ASP A 85 -1.61 -1.10 22.82
C ASP A 85 -2.17 -1.53 21.45
N LEU A 86 -3.36 -1.06 21.07
CA LEU A 86 -3.98 -1.41 19.79
C LEU A 86 -3.25 -0.78 18.59
N ALA A 87 -2.78 0.46 18.74
CA ALA A 87 -2.00 1.15 17.72
C ALA A 87 -0.70 0.39 17.42
N GLN A 88 0.02 -0.06 18.47
CA GLN A 88 1.23 -0.86 18.29
C GLN A 88 0.94 -2.16 17.53
N MET A 89 -0.13 -2.88 17.90
CA MET A 89 -0.51 -4.12 17.20
C MET A 89 -0.84 -3.87 15.71
N LEU A 90 -1.49 -2.75 15.41
CA LEU A 90 -1.79 -2.37 14.03
C LEU A 90 -0.50 -2.04 13.25
N VAL A 91 0.43 -1.30 13.86
CA VAL A 91 1.74 -0.98 13.29
C VAL A 91 2.53 -2.25 12.98
N ASP A 92 2.61 -3.19 13.92
CA ASP A 92 3.37 -4.44 13.74
C ASP A 92 2.85 -5.26 12.56
N ARG A 93 1.52 -5.36 12.41
CA ARG A 93 0.88 -6.05 11.28
C ARG A 93 1.15 -5.36 9.96
N CYS A 94 1.04 -4.04 9.94
CA CYS A 94 1.31 -3.21 8.77
C CYS A 94 2.77 -3.28 8.35
N HIS A 95 3.70 -3.22 9.30
CA HIS A 95 5.13 -3.26 9.05
C HIS A 95 5.55 -4.59 8.39
N LYS A 96 5.05 -5.73 8.89
CA LYS A 96 5.26 -7.05 8.27
C LYS A 96 4.82 -7.08 6.80
N ARG A 97 3.70 -6.43 6.47
CA ARG A 97 3.20 -6.33 5.08
C ARG A 97 4.05 -5.40 4.21
N LEU A 98 4.57 -4.30 4.75
CA LEU A 98 5.36 -3.35 3.97
C LEU A 98 6.80 -3.80 3.72
N ILE A 99 7.46 -4.46 4.69
CA ILE A 99 8.83 -5.01 4.51
C ILE A 99 8.90 -5.91 3.27
N PHE A 100 7.82 -6.64 2.99
CA PHE A 100 7.75 -7.53 1.84
C PHE A 100 7.78 -6.80 0.48
N ARG A 101 7.30 -5.55 0.40
CA ARG A 101 7.07 -4.87 -0.89
C ARG A 101 8.09 -3.81 -1.29
N HIS A 102 8.86 -3.25 -0.37
CA HIS A 102 9.66 -2.03 -0.65
C HIS A 102 11.16 -2.19 -0.39
N ARG A 103 11.74 -3.33 -0.82
CA ARG A 103 13.16 -3.65 -0.62
C ARG A 103 14.15 -2.74 -1.37
N ASN A 104 13.73 -2.02 -2.41
CA ASN A 104 14.65 -1.33 -3.34
C ASN A 104 14.91 0.17 -3.07
N ILE A 105 14.51 0.70 -1.92
CA ILE A 105 14.78 2.11 -1.54
C ILE A 105 16.04 2.18 -0.66
N ASP A 106 16.75 3.30 -0.69
CA ASP A 106 17.91 3.52 0.19
C ASP A 106 17.52 3.47 1.68
N SER A 107 18.44 3.02 2.54
CA SER A 107 18.12 2.66 3.93
C SER A 107 17.63 3.85 4.77
N GLU A 108 18.18 5.05 4.55
CA GLU A 108 17.83 6.24 5.33
C GLU A 108 16.47 6.83 4.88
N ALA A 109 16.22 6.84 3.56
CA ALA A 109 14.95 7.27 2.99
C ALA A 109 13.78 6.29 3.29
N LYS A 110 14.08 5.03 3.60
CA LYS A 110 13.08 4.02 3.97
C LYS A 110 12.42 4.33 5.30
N ASP A 111 13.20 4.63 6.33
CA ASP A 111 12.67 4.84 7.68
C ASP A 111 11.75 6.08 7.72
N ASP A 112 12.15 7.14 7.04
CA ASP A 112 11.34 8.34 6.85
C ASP A 112 10.04 8.05 6.07
N ALA A 113 10.11 7.24 5.01
CA ALA A 113 8.93 6.84 4.26
C ALA A 113 7.97 6.00 5.12
N TYR A 114 8.49 5.04 5.91
CA TYR A 114 7.69 4.25 6.84
C TYR A 114 7.01 5.14 7.88
N ALA A 115 7.76 6.05 8.51
CA ALA A 115 7.23 7.00 9.48
C ALA A 115 6.07 7.82 8.86
N ASN A 116 6.24 8.31 7.64
CA ASN A 116 5.19 9.07 6.95
C ASN A 116 3.96 8.25 6.58
N VAL A 117 4.12 6.98 6.21
CA VAL A 117 2.96 6.08 6.01
C VAL A 117 2.16 5.94 7.31
N PHE A 118 2.83 5.71 8.44
CA PHE A 118 2.15 5.55 9.71
C PHE A 118 1.55 6.86 10.23
N LEU A 119 2.22 8.00 10.05
CA LEU A 119 1.66 9.32 10.37
C LEU A 119 0.36 9.54 9.60
N ASN A 120 0.37 9.38 8.27
CA ASN A 120 -0.82 9.53 7.43
C ASN A 120 -1.93 8.55 7.87
N LEU A 121 -1.58 7.31 8.23
CA LEU A 121 -2.54 6.31 8.69
C LEU A 121 -3.26 6.76 9.97
N PHE A 122 -2.51 7.15 11.00
CA PHE A 122 -3.10 7.55 12.27
C PHE A 122 -3.80 8.91 12.20
N GLU A 123 -3.34 9.82 11.34
CA GLU A 123 -4.08 11.04 11.02
C GLU A 123 -5.47 10.72 10.45
N GLU A 124 -5.58 9.78 9.51
CA GLU A 124 -6.87 9.38 8.94
C GLU A 124 -7.76 8.60 9.94
N ILE A 125 -7.17 7.73 10.77
CA ILE A 125 -7.92 6.98 11.80
C ILE A 125 -8.51 7.94 12.84
N CYS A 126 -7.70 8.90 13.30
CA CYS A 126 -8.07 9.86 14.36
C CYS A 126 -8.78 11.10 13.81
N ALA A 127 -8.89 11.25 12.49
CA ALA A 127 -9.62 12.33 11.87
C ALA A 127 -11.09 12.33 12.32
N LYS A 128 -11.60 13.52 12.58
CA LYS A 128 -13.03 13.74 12.87
C LYS A 128 -13.91 13.63 11.64
N ASP A 129 -13.31 13.47 10.46
CA ASP A 129 -13.99 13.41 9.19
C ASP A 129 -14.34 11.96 8.79
N LYS A 130 -14.80 11.81 7.54
CA LYS A 130 -15.27 10.54 6.95
C LYS A 130 -14.12 9.64 6.50
N LYS A 131 -12.86 10.08 6.55
CA LYS A 131 -11.72 9.29 6.01
C LYS A 131 -11.49 8.03 6.83
N GLY A 132 -11.55 8.16 8.16
CA GLY A 132 -11.46 7.03 9.08
C GLY A 132 -12.62 6.02 8.98
N ASP A 133 -13.71 6.34 8.28
CA ASP A 133 -14.84 5.43 8.10
C ASP A 133 -14.54 4.38 7.03
N PHE A 134 -13.82 4.75 5.96
CA PHE A 134 -13.47 3.80 4.91
C PHE A 134 -12.40 2.78 5.37
N LEU A 135 -11.51 3.19 6.28
CA LEU A 135 -10.55 2.29 6.94
C LEU A 135 -11.22 1.18 7.78
N GLN A 136 -12.47 1.39 8.23
CA GLN A 136 -13.27 0.37 8.93
C GLN A 136 -14.03 -0.57 7.97
N VAL A 137 -13.92 -0.36 6.65
CA VAL A 137 -14.57 -1.19 5.63
C VAL A 137 -13.55 -1.96 4.79
N ARG A 138 -12.49 -1.28 4.34
CA ARG A 138 -11.43 -1.83 3.48
C ARG A 138 -10.06 -1.33 3.93
N PHE A 139 -9.62 -1.77 5.10
CA PHE A 139 -8.37 -1.29 5.71
C PHE A 139 -7.18 -1.45 4.76
N TRP A 140 -6.95 -2.67 4.29
CA TRP A 140 -5.79 -3.00 3.48
C TRP A 140 -5.75 -2.30 2.12
N VAL A 141 -6.91 -2.00 1.54
CA VAL A 141 -6.97 -1.26 0.26
C VAL A 141 -6.50 0.17 0.44
N THR A 142 -6.93 0.83 1.51
CA THR A 142 -6.52 2.20 1.82
C THR A 142 -5.06 2.26 2.23
N PHE A 143 -4.63 1.36 3.11
CA PHE A 143 -3.25 1.28 3.57
C PHE A 143 -2.27 1.02 2.42
N ASP A 144 -2.58 0.07 1.53
CA ASP A 144 -1.72 -0.22 0.39
C ASP A 144 -1.58 0.99 -0.55
N ARG A 145 -2.66 1.75 -0.77
CA ARG A 145 -2.63 2.99 -1.57
C ARG A 145 -1.77 4.06 -0.91
N MET A 146 -1.98 4.30 0.37
CA MET A 146 -1.23 5.28 1.15
C MET A 146 0.27 4.97 1.13
N ALA A 147 0.64 3.69 1.30
CA ALA A 147 2.01 3.24 1.20
C ALA A 147 2.59 3.54 -0.20
N ILE A 148 1.88 3.15 -1.26
CA ILE A 148 2.29 3.40 -2.64
C ILE A 148 2.54 4.90 -2.88
N ASP A 149 1.63 5.77 -2.45
CA ASP A 149 1.72 7.21 -2.67
C ASP A 149 2.90 7.85 -1.93
N VAL A 150 3.14 7.44 -0.67
CA VAL A 150 4.31 7.89 0.10
C VAL A 150 5.59 7.40 -0.55
N PHE A 151 5.72 6.10 -0.83
CA PHE A 151 6.94 5.56 -1.43
C PHE A 151 7.22 6.16 -2.82
N ARG A 152 6.20 6.43 -3.64
CA ARG A 152 6.36 7.16 -4.92
C ARG A 152 6.92 8.55 -4.72
N THR A 153 6.46 9.27 -3.71
CA THR A 153 6.96 10.61 -3.39
C THR A 153 8.44 10.58 -3.02
N TYR A 154 8.83 9.60 -2.21
CA TYR A 154 10.22 9.39 -1.81
C TYR A 154 11.11 8.98 -2.99
N SER A 155 10.67 8.05 -3.84
CA SER A 155 11.40 7.67 -5.05
C SER A 155 11.60 8.87 -5.98
N ARG A 156 10.58 9.70 -6.20
CA ARG A 156 10.70 10.93 -7.01
C ARG A 156 11.69 11.93 -6.43
N LYS A 157 11.69 12.10 -5.10
CA LYS A 157 12.65 12.98 -4.42
C LYS A 157 14.07 12.46 -4.58
N GLN A 158 14.29 11.16 -4.38
CA GLN A 158 15.61 10.54 -4.54
C GLN A 158 16.14 10.64 -5.98
N SER A 159 15.30 10.42 -6.99
CA SER A 159 15.70 10.61 -8.39
C SER A 159 16.14 12.05 -8.68
N LYS A 160 15.41 13.04 -8.15
CA LYS A 160 15.78 14.46 -8.28
C LYS A 160 17.08 14.79 -7.55
N ASP A 161 17.25 14.30 -6.32
CA ASP A 161 18.45 14.55 -5.53
C ASP A 161 19.70 13.91 -6.18
N ARG A 162 19.57 12.71 -6.78
CA ARG A 162 20.63 12.08 -7.57
C ARG A 162 20.97 12.87 -8.84
N ALA A 163 19.96 13.35 -9.58
CA ALA A 163 20.18 14.17 -10.76
C ALA A 163 20.88 15.51 -10.44
N ASN A 164 20.63 16.07 -9.25
CA ASN A 164 21.27 17.32 -8.81
C ASN A 164 22.72 17.13 -8.33
N LEU A 165 23.09 15.94 -7.84
CA LEU A 165 24.42 15.66 -7.29
C LEU A 165 25.45 15.20 -8.33
N HIS A 166 25.01 14.75 -9.51
CA HIS A 166 25.88 14.29 -10.59
C HIS A 166 25.44 14.88 -11.95
N PRO A 167 25.84 16.13 -12.29
CA PRO A 167 25.53 16.72 -13.59
C PRO A 167 26.26 16.04 -14.77
N ASP A 168 27.40 15.38 -14.51
CA ASP A 168 28.38 14.97 -15.53
C ASP A 168 28.59 13.45 -15.68
N SER A 169 27.76 12.58 -15.10
CA SER A 169 27.87 11.12 -15.32
C SER A 169 27.26 10.63 -16.64
N PHE A 170 27.19 11.49 -17.67
CA PHE A 170 26.92 11.11 -19.05
C PHE A 170 28.13 11.48 -19.93
N ILE A 171 29.15 10.63 -19.94
CA ILE A 171 30.12 10.60 -21.04
C ILE A 171 30.27 9.15 -21.50
N GLY A 172 29.63 8.89 -22.63
CA GLY A 172 29.74 7.68 -23.41
C GLY A 172 28.90 7.82 -24.67
N ALA A 173 28.93 9.01 -25.30
CA ALA A 173 28.46 9.19 -26.65
C ALA A 173 29.36 8.35 -27.56
N ASP A 174 28.81 7.26 -28.09
CA ASP A 174 29.27 6.73 -29.35
C ASP A 174 28.09 6.66 -30.31
N GLU A 175 28.38 7.07 -31.53
CA GLU A 175 27.50 7.72 -32.48
C GLU A 175 26.55 6.71 -33.13
N THR A 176 25.27 6.75 -32.79
CA THR A 176 24.21 6.35 -33.72
C THR A 176 22.91 7.02 -33.27
N GLY A 177 22.38 7.88 -34.14
CA GLY A 177 21.24 8.73 -33.86
C GLY A 177 19.99 7.98 -33.46
N GLU A 178 19.14 8.74 -32.76
CA GLU A 178 17.78 8.40 -32.30
C GLU A 178 17.69 7.56 -31.02
N SER A 179 17.90 8.19 -29.87
CA SER A 179 16.96 8.05 -28.75
C SER A 179 17.12 9.20 -27.78
N GLU A 180 16.27 10.21 -27.96
CA GLU A 180 15.98 11.25 -26.98
C GLU A 180 15.60 10.58 -25.65
N ASP A 181 16.30 10.97 -24.57
CA ASP A 181 16.18 10.49 -23.20
C ASP A 181 14.80 10.82 -22.58
N LEU A 182 13.75 10.19 -23.11
CA LEU A 182 12.37 10.37 -22.67
C LEU A 182 11.99 9.42 -21.52
N TRP A 183 12.77 8.38 -21.22
CA TRP A 183 12.33 7.32 -20.31
C TRP A 183 12.53 7.62 -18.81
N GLU A 184 13.47 8.48 -18.42
CA GLU A 184 13.57 8.96 -17.03
C GLU A 184 12.54 10.07 -16.73
N THR A 185 11.98 10.69 -17.78
CA THR A 185 11.08 11.85 -17.68
C THR A 185 9.61 11.50 -18.00
N ALA A 186 9.31 10.32 -18.60
CA ALA A 186 7.96 9.94 -19.03
C ALA A 186 7.10 9.19 -18.00
N VAL A 187 7.67 8.72 -16.88
CA VAL A 187 6.88 8.09 -15.79
C VAL A 187 6.07 9.07 -14.88
N PRO A 188 6.10 10.43 -14.97
CA PRO A 188 5.28 11.28 -14.10
C PRO A 188 3.87 11.64 -14.57
N LEU A 189 3.48 11.44 -15.84
CA LEU A 189 2.36 12.21 -16.43
C LEU A 189 1.00 11.50 -16.55
N ILE A 190 0.91 10.18 -16.44
CA ILE A 190 -0.34 9.48 -16.81
C ILE A 190 -1.43 9.50 -15.72
N ASP A 191 -1.13 9.75 -14.44
CA ASP A 191 -2.13 9.64 -13.37
C ASP A 191 -2.73 10.99 -12.91
N GLN A 192 -2.39 12.11 -13.55
CA GLN A 192 -2.86 13.44 -13.13
C GLN A 192 -4.28 13.79 -13.62
N ASN A 193 -4.99 12.91 -14.33
CA ASN A 193 -6.26 13.26 -14.97
C ASN A 193 -7.39 12.22 -14.86
N ILE A 194 -7.39 11.32 -13.86
CA ILE A 194 -8.57 10.50 -13.58
C ILE A 194 -9.35 11.14 -12.42
N PRO A 195 -10.51 11.78 -12.69
CA PRO A 195 -11.37 12.30 -11.63
C PRO A 195 -11.80 11.16 -10.70
N ASP A 196 -11.88 11.47 -9.42
CA ASP A 196 -12.13 10.58 -8.28
C ASP A 196 -13.39 9.67 -8.40
N ASN A 197 -14.24 9.89 -9.42
CA ASN A 197 -15.49 9.16 -9.65
C ASN A 197 -15.39 7.92 -10.58
N ARG A 198 -14.23 7.58 -11.14
CA ARG A 198 -14.04 6.40 -12.04
C ARG A 198 -13.13 5.30 -11.50
N ARG A 199 -12.89 5.20 -10.19
CA ARG A 199 -12.25 4.00 -9.61
C ARG A 199 -13.26 2.85 -9.60
N GLY A 200 -13.20 1.99 -10.62
CA GLY A 200 -14.04 0.80 -10.77
C GLY A 200 -14.04 -0.11 -9.53
N SER A 201 -15.08 -0.93 -9.42
CA SER A 201 -15.23 -1.97 -8.39
C SER A 201 -13.99 -2.86 -8.31
N SER A 202 -13.68 -3.44 -7.15
CA SER A 202 -12.53 -4.35 -6.96
C SER A 202 -12.49 -5.46 -8.03
N ALA A 203 -13.66 -5.98 -8.43
CA ALA A 203 -13.77 -7.01 -9.47
C ALA A 203 -13.53 -6.48 -10.89
N GLU A 204 -13.93 -5.24 -11.18
CA GLU A 204 -13.66 -4.58 -12.46
C GLU A 204 -12.18 -4.23 -12.59
N MET A 205 -11.55 -3.76 -11.51
CA MET A 205 -10.12 -3.51 -11.43
C MET A 205 -9.30 -4.80 -11.54
N GLU A 206 -9.78 -5.90 -10.96
CA GLU A 206 -9.13 -7.21 -11.05
C GLU A 206 -9.28 -7.83 -12.44
N GLY A 207 -10.44 -7.67 -13.08
CA GLY A 207 -10.63 -7.97 -14.51
C GLY A 207 -9.71 -7.16 -15.41
N LEU A 208 -9.63 -5.84 -15.18
CA LEU A 208 -8.78 -4.92 -15.93
C LEU A 208 -7.29 -5.28 -15.82
N LYS A 209 -6.81 -5.67 -14.62
CA LYS A 209 -5.45 -6.18 -14.42
C LYS A 209 -5.22 -7.48 -15.17
N LYS A 210 -6.18 -8.40 -15.10
CA LYS A 210 -6.09 -9.70 -15.79
C LYS A 210 -6.01 -9.52 -17.30
N ASP A 211 -6.78 -8.59 -17.85
CA ASP A 211 -6.76 -8.27 -19.28
C ASP A 211 -5.47 -7.57 -19.69
N ALA A 212 -4.99 -6.61 -18.88
CA ALA A 212 -3.70 -5.96 -19.08
C ALA A 212 -2.53 -6.96 -19.09
N TYR A 213 -2.51 -7.92 -18.16
CA TYR A 213 -1.44 -8.93 -18.11
C TYR A 213 -1.48 -9.92 -19.26
N GLN A 214 -2.65 -10.14 -19.89
CA GLN A 214 -2.75 -11.00 -21.08
C GLN A 214 -2.10 -10.37 -22.32
N VAL A 215 -1.97 -9.04 -22.36
CA VAL A 215 -1.26 -8.32 -23.43
C VAL A 215 0.23 -8.65 -23.41
N LEU A 216 0.81 -8.76 -22.20
CA LEU A 216 2.21 -9.08 -22.02
C LEU A 216 2.47 -10.55 -22.36
N LYS A 217 3.38 -10.81 -23.30
CA LYS A 217 3.83 -12.18 -23.64
C LYS A 217 4.90 -12.67 -22.66
N GLU A 218 5.05 -13.99 -22.53
CA GLU A 218 6.21 -14.55 -21.83
C GLU A 218 7.49 -14.34 -22.65
N PRO A 219 8.67 -14.14 -22.02
CA PRO A 219 8.92 -14.09 -20.57
C PRO A 219 8.66 -12.71 -19.92
N ILE A 220 8.26 -11.71 -20.72
CA ILE A 220 8.13 -10.30 -20.33
C ILE A 220 7.10 -10.13 -19.21
N ARG A 221 5.95 -10.81 -19.30
CA ARG A 221 4.92 -10.78 -18.26
C ARG A 221 5.46 -11.22 -16.91
N THR A 222 6.11 -12.39 -16.85
CA THR A 222 6.65 -12.91 -15.59
C THR A 222 7.71 -11.97 -15.01
N ILE A 223 8.58 -11.41 -15.86
CA ILE A 223 9.63 -10.48 -15.42
C ILE A 223 9.04 -9.16 -14.92
N PHE A 224 8.03 -8.63 -15.60
CA PHE A 224 7.29 -7.46 -15.16
C PHE A 224 6.66 -7.69 -13.79
N LEU A 225 6.04 -8.86 -13.56
CA LEU A 225 5.48 -9.23 -12.27
C LEU A 225 6.57 -9.39 -11.19
N LEU A 226 7.63 -10.14 -11.46
CA LEU A 226 8.70 -10.37 -10.51
C LEU A 226 9.41 -9.07 -10.12
N TYR A 227 9.60 -8.16 -11.07
CA TYR A 227 10.23 -6.87 -10.83
C TYR A 227 9.32 -5.90 -10.07
N HIS A 228 8.07 -5.68 -10.54
CA HIS A 228 7.19 -4.66 -9.98
C HIS A 228 6.35 -5.12 -8.78
N TYR A 229 6.05 -6.41 -8.65
CA TYR A 229 5.19 -6.95 -7.59
C TYR A 229 5.95 -7.80 -6.58
N GLU A 230 6.95 -8.57 -7.02
CA GLU A 230 7.80 -9.37 -6.11
C GLU A 230 9.12 -8.66 -5.75
N GLY A 231 9.42 -7.52 -6.37
CA GLY A 231 10.57 -6.67 -6.04
C GLY A 231 11.95 -7.24 -6.40
N TRP A 232 12.02 -8.20 -7.34
CA TRP A 232 13.28 -8.87 -7.69
C TRP A 232 14.27 -7.90 -8.36
N PRO A 233 15.56 -7.89 -7.97
CA PRO A 233 16.56 -7.03 -8.58
C PRO A 233 16.88 -7.48 -10.02
N ILE A 234 17.12 -6.50 -10.91
CA ILE A 234 17.54 -6.77 -12.30
C ILE A 234 18.95 -7.37 -12.31
N GLY A 235 19.83 -6.83 -11.47
CA GLY A 235 21.23 -7.20 -11.30
C GLY A 235 21.71 -6.89 -9.89
N SER A 236 22.86 -7.45 -9.53
CA SER A 236 23.55 -7.19 -8.26
C SER A 236 25.05 -7.36 -8.46
N ILE A 237 25.83 -6.54 -7.75
CA ILE A 237 27.29 -6.66 -7.66
C ILE A 237 27.66 -7.89 -6.83
N ASP A 238 26.78 -8.30 -5.92
CA ASP A 238 26.99 -9.49 -5.09
C ASP A 238 26.75 -10.78 -5.92
N PRO A 239 27.76 -11.67 -6.04
CA PRO A 239 27.62 -12.92 -6.77
C PRO A 239 26.61 -13.90 -6.14
N ASP A 240 26.28 -13.78 -4.86
CA ASP A 240 25.33 -14.67 -4.17
C ASP A 240 23.88 -14.18 -4.20
N ASP A 241 23.64 -12.93 -4.60
CA ASP A 241 22.29 -12.37 -4.72
C ASP A 241 21.49 -12.99 -5.87
N TRP A 242 20.24 -13.31 -5.62
CA TRP A 242 19.33 -13.84 -6.64
C TRP A 242 18.72 -12.70 -7.48
N THR A 243 19.04 -12.64 -8.77
CA THR A 243 18.63 -11.56 -9.68
C THR A 243 17.87 -12.11 -10.90
N LEU A 244 17.07 -11.24 -11.54
CA LEU A 244 16.36 -11.57 -12.78
C LEU A 244 17.34 -11.94 -13.90
N SER A 245 18.48 -11.25 -14.01
CA SER A 245 19.52 -11.57 -14.98
C SER A 245 20.10 -12.98 -14.79
N LYS A 246 20.36 -13.40 -13.54
CA LYS A 246 20.86 -14.74 -13.20
C LYS A 246 19.80 -15.82 -13.42
N GLN A 247 18.56 -15.58 -12.99
CA GLN A 247 17.45 -16.53 -13.13
C GLN A 247 17.11 -16.82 -14.59
N TYR A 248 17.05 -15.77 -15.42
CA TYR A 248 16.70 -15.90 -16.84
C TYR A 248 17.92 -16.07 -17.75
N LYS A 249 19.13 -16.05 -17.19
CA LYS A 249 20.42 -16.19 -17.91
C LYS A 249 20.56 -15.19 -19.06
N VAL A 250 20.14 -13.95 -18.82
CA VAL A 250 20.21 -12.85 -19.79
C VAL A 250 20.88 -11.63 -19.16
N SER A 251 21.42 -10.73 -19.99
CA SER A 251 22.02 -9.49 -19.48
C SER A 251 20.97 -8.59 -18.84
N GLU A 252 21.41 -7.75 -17.90
CA GLU A 252 20.57 -6.72 -17.27
C GLU A 252 19.95 -5.78 -18.31
N LYS A 253 20.70 -5.48 -19.38
CA LYS A 253 20.22 -4.72 -20.54
C LYS A 253 19.02 -5.38 -21.22
N THR A 254 19.03 -6.71 -21.36
CA THR A 254 17.92 -7.47 -21.94
C THR A 254 16.69 -7.44 -21.04
N ILE A 255 16.86 -7.56 -19.72
CA ILE A 255 15.75 -7.39 -18.75
C ILE A 255 15.17 -5.97 -18.85
N GLY A 256 16.01 -4.94 -18.91
CA GLY A 256 15.57 -3.55 -19.10
C GLY A 256 14.82 -3.33 -20.42
N ASN A 257 15.28 -3.94 -21.52
CA ASN A 257 14.57 -3.90 -22.80
C ASN A 257 13.19 -4.57 -22.72
N TRP A 258 13.07 -5.68 -21.99
CA TRP A 258 11.80 -6.37 -21.79
C TRP A 258 10.83 -5.56 -20.94
N LEU A 259 11.29 -4.89 -19.88
CA LEU A 259 10.46 -3.98 -19.11
C LEU A 259 9.97 -2.78 -19.94
N ARG A 260 10.84 -2.19 -20.78
CA ARG A 260 10.44 -1.13 -21.73
C ARG A 260 9.37 -1.60 -22.71
N LYS A 261 9.52 -2.82 -23.22
CA LYS A 261 8.52 -3.43 -24.09
C LYS A 261 7.21 -3.67 -23.35
N ALA A 262 7.25 -4.11 -22.09
CA ALA A 262 6.06 -4.30 -21.28
C ALA A 262 5.27 -3.01 -21.09
N GLU A 263 5.95 -1.91 -20.75
CA GLU A 263 5.31 -0.61 -20.55
C GLU A 263 4.67 -0.11 -21.85
N LYS A 264 5.39 -0.23 -22.98
CA LYS A 264 4.87 0.12 -24.30
C LYS A 264 3.61 -0.69 -24.65
N ASP A 265 3.66 -2.01 -24.51
CA ASP A 265 2.53 -2.90 -24.81
C ASP A 265 1.30 -2.56 -23.91
N LEU A 266 1.53 -2.20 -22.63
CA LEU A 266 0.49 -1.77 -21.71
C LEU A 266 -0.03 -0.36 -22.00
N GLN A 267 0.79 0.54 -22.52
CA GLN A 267 0.41 1.89 -22.93
C GLN A 267 -0.48 1.85 -24.19
N GLU A 268 -0.08 1.05 -25.18
CA GLU A 268 -0.88 0.80 -26.38
C GLU A 268 -2.25 0.20 -26.03
N TRP A 269 -2.27 -0.77 -25.10
CA TRP A 269 -3.52 -1.36 -24.61
C TRP A 269 -4.42 -0.36 -23.84
N ARG A 270 -3.82 0.59 -23.10
CA ARG A 270 -4.58 1.67 -22.42
C ARG A 270 -5.24 2.64 -23.41
N GLY A 271 -4.81 2.65 -24.67
CA GLY A 271 -5.33 3.54 -25.70
C GLY A 271 -4.74 4.96 -25.64
N ASP A 272 -3.63 5.16 -24.92
CA ASP A 272 -2.91 6.43 -24.85
C ASP A 272 -2.12 6.65 -26.15
N HIS A 273 -2.81 7.02 -27.23
CA HIS A 273 -2.18 7.56 -28.43
C HIS A 273 -2.00 9.07 -28.25
N HIS A 274 -0.75 9.52 -28.21
CA HIS A 274 -0.42 10.90 -28.53
C HIS A 274 -0.61 11.10 -30.05
N GLU A 275 -1.61 11.89 -30.43
CA GLU A 275 -1.47 12.75 -31.62
C GLU A 275 -0.45 13.85 -31.34
#